data_AF-A0AAW0VU78-F1
#
_entry.id   AF-A0AAW0VU78-F1
#
_cell.length_a   1.000
_cell.length_b   1.000
_cell.length_c   1.000
_cell.angle_alpha   90.00
_cell.angle_beta   90.00
_cell.angle_gamma   90.00
#
_symmetry.space_group_name_H-M   'P 1'
#
loop_
_entity.id
_entity.type
_entity.pdbx_description
1 polymer ?
#
loop_
_entity_poly.entity_id
_entity_poly.type
_entity_poly.pdbx_seq_one_letter_code
_entity_poly.pdbx_strand_id
1 'polypeptide(L)'
;MFSFHKPKVYRSTTGCCICKAKSSSSRFTDSKKYEDDFVDCFNLKERRSGEICNACVLLVKRWKKLPKGTDRNWHHVVDARAGPGTKSLTKFKSKKLKKNLGNPDKPLKEKIKKKHR
;
A
#
# COMPACT_ATOMS: atom_id res chain seq x y z
N MET A 1 0.99 -32.29 7.02
CA MET A 1 0.35 -31.46 5.98
C MET A 1 -0.20 -30.20 6.64
N PHE A 2 0.40 -29.04 6.37
CA PHE A 2 -0.15 -27.77 6.85
C PHE A 2 -1.46 -27.52 6.10
N SER A 3 -2.60 -27.71 6.78
CA SER A 3 -3.89 -27.32 6.25
C SER A 3 -3.83 -25.81 6.03
N PHE A 4 -3.80 -25.38 4.77
CA PHE A 4 -3.77 -23.97 4.40
C PHE A 4 -5.10 -23.34 4.80
N HIS A 5 -5.19 -22.86 6.04
CA HIS A 5 -6.36 -22.16 6.51
C HIS A 5 -6.46 -20.85 5.73
N LYS A 6 -7.41 -20.78 4.80
CA LYS A 6 -7.66 -19.57 4.01
C LYS A 6 -8.07 -18.46 4.98
N PRO A 7 -7.29 -17.38 5.14
CA PRO A 7 -7.63 -16.35 6.10
C PRO A 7 -8.98 -15.72 5.76
N LYS A 8 -9.82 -15.50 6.78
CA LYS A 8 -11.12 -14.86 6.60
C LYS A 8 -10.90 -13.43 6.13
N VAL A 9 -11.60 -13.04 5.07
CA VAL A 9 -11.57 -11.66 4.55
C VAL A 9 -12.86 -10.96 4.94
N TYR A 10 -12.72 -9.82 5.59
CA TYR A 10 -13.84 -8.95 5.95
C TYR A 10 -13.98 -7.87 4.89
N ARG A 11 -15.23 -7.52 4.56
CA ARG A 11 -15.56 -6.52 3.54
C ARG A 11 -16.35 -5.38 4.16
N SER A 12 -16.12 -4.19 3.63
CA SER A 12 -16.87 -2.97 3.92
C SER A 12 -17.54 -2.51 2.62
N THR A 13 -18.78 -2.04 2.71
CA THR A 13 -19.55 -1.55 1.56
C THR A 13 -18.99 -0.24 1.03
N THR A 14 -18.68 0.68 1.94
CA THR A 14 -18.11 2.01 1.70
C THR A 14 -16.60 1.94 1.49
N GLY A 15 -15.90 1.11 2.26
CA GLY A 15 -14.45 0.99 2.30
C GLY A 15 -13.80 1.90 3.32
N CYS A 16 -12.51 1.67 3.59
CA CYS A 16 -11.73 2.45 4.55
C CYS A 16 -11.79 3.96 4.22
N CYS A 17 -12.18 4.80 5.18
CA CYS A 17 -12.29 6.25 4.99
C CYS A 17 -10.95 6.91 4.56
N ILE A 18 -9.81 6.29 4.89
CA ILE A 18 -8.46 6.77 4.53
C ILE A 18 -7.99 6.20 3.19
N CYS A 19 -7.76 4.88 3.10
CA CYS A 19 -7.11 4.27 1.93
C CYS A 19 -8.09 3.71 0.89
N LYS A 20 -9.40 3.77 1.16
CA LYS A 20 -10.49 3.25 0.31
C LYS A 20 -10.47 1.73 0.08
N ALA A 21 -9.73 0.98 0.91
CA ALA A 21 -9.78 -0.48 0.91
C ALA A 21 -11.18 -1.00 1.24
N LYS A 22 -11.76 -1.86 0.40
CA LYS A 22 -13.02 -2.58 0.68
C LYS A 22 -12.83 -3.97 1.30
N SER A 23 -11.59 -4.35 1.61
CA SER A 23 -11.27 -5.65 2.20
C SER A 23 -10.12 -5.54 3.20
N SER A 24 -10.24 -6.27 4.31
CA SER A 24 -9.24 -6.32 5.38
C SER A 24 -9.14 -7.74 5.95
N SER A 25 -7.98 -8.10 6.50
CA SER A 25 -7.75 -9.39 7.19
C SER A 25 -8.43 -9.47 8.56
N SER A 26 -8.80 -8.32 9.13
CA SER A 26 -9.64 -8.19 10.30
C SER A 26 -10.87 -7.35 9.99
N ARG A 27 -11.85 -7.34 10.91
CA ARG A 27 -13.01 -6.45 10.81
C ARG A 27 -12.60 -4.99 10.68
N PHE A 28 -13.40 -4.24 9.94
CA PHE A 28 -13.37 -2.78 9.97
C PHE A 28 -13.94 -2.30 11.31
N THR A 29 -13.50 -1.13 11.74
CA THR A 29 -13.98 -0.48 12.96
C THR A 29 -14.44 0.93 12.66
N ASP A 30 -15.24 1.52 13.53
CA ASP A 30 -15.61 2.94 13.45
C ASP A 30 -14.38 3.85 13.68
N SER A 31 -14.30 4.96 12.94
CA SER A 31 -13.16 5.88 12.97
C SER A 31 -13.11 6.82 14.17
N LYS A 32 -14.22 7.05 14.89
CA LYS A 32 -14.37 8.15 15.88
C LYS A 32 -13.18 8.34 16.82
N LYS A 33 -12.60 7.25 17.31
CA LYS A 33 -11.45 7.28 18.23
C LYS A 33 -10.16 7.85 17.64
N TYR A 34 -10.05 7.90 16.32
CA TYR A 34 -8.82 8.23 15.58
C TYR A 34 -8.95 9.50 14.72
N GLU A 35 -10.16 10.08 14.63
CA GLU A 35 -10.46 11.17 13.69
C GLU A 35 -9.62 12.43 13.93
N ASP A 36 -9.34 12.75 15.19
CA ASP A 36 -8.52 13.91 15.55
C ASP A 36 -7.07 13.79 15.07
N ASP A 37 -6.57 12.56 14.88
CA ASP A 37 -5.20 12.31 14.44
C ASP A 37 -5.07 12.23 12.91
N PHE A 38 -6.19 12.16 12.18
CA PHE A 38 -6.16 11.89 10.75
C PHE A 38 -5.50 13.01 9.95
N VAL A 39 -5.75 14.26 10.34
CA VAL A 39 -5.22 15.44 9.66
C VAL A 39 -3.70 15.39 9.66
N ASP A 40 -3.07 15.24 10.83
CA ASP A 40 -1.61 15.25 10.94
C ASP A 40 -0.97 13.94 10.47
N CYS A 41 -1.56 12.79 10.82
CA CYS A 41 -0.98 11.48 10.47
C CYS A 41 -0.94 11.24 8.96
N PHE A 42 -1.98 11.67 8.24
CA PHE A 42 -2.14 11.42 6.80
C PHE A 42 -1.99 12.69 5.95
N ASN A 43 -1.70 13.84 6.57
CA ASN A 43 -1.63 15.15 5.92
C ASN A 43 -2.90 15.44 5.10
N LEU A 44 -4.07 15.34 5.74
CA LEU A 44 -5.37 15.55 5.10
C LEU A 44 -5.78 17.02 5.15
N LYS A 45 -6.35 17.51 4.05
CA LYS A 45 -6.97 18.85 4.00
C LYS A 45 -8.32 18.91 4.74
N GLU A 46 -9.05 17.80 4.77
CA GLU A 46 -10.40 17.70 5.30
C GLU A 46 -10.52 16.55 6.30
N ARG A 47 -11.38 16.73 7.31
CA ARG A 47 -11.73 15.66 8.24
C ARG A 47 -12.49 14.56 7.51
N ARG A 48 -12.15 13.31 7.81
CA ARG A 48 -12.81 12.12 7.25
C ARG A 48 -13.36 11.27 8.37
N SER A 49 -14.53 10.67 8.16
CA SER A 49 -15.19 9.76 9.08
C SER A 49 -15.71 8.52 8.35
N GLY A 50 -16.03 7.46 9.09
CA GLY A 50 -16.63 6.22 8.59
C GLY A 50 -15.92 4.96 9.09
N GLU A 51 -15.88 3.92 8.25
CA GLU A 51 -15.19 2.68 8.59
C GLU A 51 -13.68 2.81 8.32
N ILE A 52 -12.84 2.35 9.24
CA ILE A 52 -11.39 2.31 9.09
C ILE A 52 -10.87 0.86 9.06
N CYS A 53 -9.92 0.58 8.17
CA CYS A 53 -9.27 -0.73 8.13
C CYS A 53 -8.15 -0.83 9.17
N ASN A 54 -7.81 -2.05 9.59
CA ASN A 54 -6.78 -2.27 10.61
C ASN A 54 -5.40 -1.73 10.20
N ALA A 55 -5.02 -1.81 8.92
CA ALA A 55 -3.76 -1.26 8.46
C ALA A 55 -3.67 0.26 8.74
N CYS A 56 -4.73 1.03 8.46
CA CYS A 56 -4.76 2.46 8.73
C CYS A 56 -4.77 2.76 10.24
N VAL A 57 -5.46 1.95 11.05
CA VAL A 57 -5.39 2.06 12.53
C VAL A 57 -3.96 1.87 13.04
N LEU A 58 -3.22 0.89 12.50
CA LEU A 58 -1.83 0.64 12.88
C LEU A 58 -0.91 1.80 12.50
N LEU A 59 -1.18 2.50 11.41
CA LEU A 59 -0.44 3.70 11.03
C LEU A 59 -0.66 4.84 12.01
N VAL A 60 -1.91 5.12 12.40
CA VAL A 60 -2.22 6.15 13.42
C VAL A 60 -1.53 5.81 14.75
N LYS A 61 -1.62 4.56 15.21
CA LYS A 61 -0.94 4.11 16.44
C LYS A 61 0.57 4.23 16.36
N ARG A 62 1.16 4.00 15.18
CA ARG A 62 2.60 4.17 14.95
C ARG A 62 2.99 5.64 14.95
N TRP A 63 2.21 6.49 14.29
CA TRP A 63 2.43 7.93 14.23
C TRP A 63 2.41 8.56 15.63
N LYS A 64 1.45 8.19 16.49
CA LYS A 64 1.40 8.64 17.90
C LYS A 64 2.64 8.32 18.73
N LYS A 65 3.40 7.28 18.34
CA LYS A 65 4.63 6.86 19.03
C LYS A 65 5.88 7.52 18.46
N LEU A 66 5.76 8.37 17.44
CA LEU A 66 6.90 9.07 16.89
C LEU A 66 7.38 10.17 17.85
N PRO A 67 8.69 10.48 17.86
CA PRO A 67 9.21 11.63 18.57
C PRO A 67 8.56 12.93 18.10
N LYS A 68 8.31 13.85 19.04
CA LYS A 68 7.81 15.20 18.73
C LYS A 68 8.83 15.91 17.84
N GLY A 69 8.36 16.58 16.78
CA GLY A 69 9.20 17.26 15.79
C GLY A 69 9.60 16.42 14.58
N THR A 70 9.06 15.20 14.43
CA THR A 70 9.23 14.42 13.20
C THR A 70 8.22 14.85 12.14
N ASP A 71 8.68 15.15 10.92
CA ASP A 71 7.84 15.51 9.77
C ASP A 71 7.35 14.27 8.98
N ARG A 72 7.23 13.12 9.65
CA ARG A 72 6.81 11.87 8.99
C ARG A 72 5.29 11.81 8.92
N ASN A 73 4.76 11.80 7.70
CA ASN A 73 3.35 11.59 7.42
C ASN A 73 3.12 10.39 6.47
N TRP A 74 1.87 9.93 6.40
CA TRP A 74 1.43 8.80 5.58
C TRP A 74 0.52 9.22 4.42
N HIS A 75 0.74 10.41 3.85
CA HIS A 75 -0.08 10.97 2.77
C HIS A 75 -0.24 10.01 1.57
N HIS A 76 0.81 9.27 1.20
CA HIS A 76 0.78 8.30 0.11
C HIS A 76 -0.24 7.16 0.27
N VAL A 77 -0.77 6.95 1.48
CA VAL A 77 -1.78 5.92 1.77
C VAL A 77 -3.19 6.39 1.43
N VAL A 78 -3.42 7.71 1.44
CA VAL A 78 -4.71 8.33 1.21
C VAL A 78 -5.19 7.99 -0.20
N ASP A 79 -6.39 7.43 -0.29
CA ASP A 79 -7.06 7.07 -1.55
C ASP A 79 -6.26 6.11 -2.47
N ALA A 80 -5.20 5.46 -1.97
CA ALA A 80 -4.35 4.55 -2.74
C ALA A 80 -5.11 3.36 -3.38
N ARG A 81 -6.34 3.09 -2.93
CA ARG A 81 -7.21 2.03 -3.46
C ARG A 81 -8.53 2.54 -4.02
N ALA A 82 -8.66 3.85 -4.25
CA ALA A 82 -9.85 4.50 -4.79
C ALA A 82 -10.05 4.27 -6.31
N GLY A 83 -9.04 3.75 -7.02
CA GLY A 83 -9.09 3.54 -8.47
C GLY A 83 -9.81 2.26 -8.90
N PRO A 84 -10.24 2.18 -10.19
CA PRO A 84 -10.72 0.94 -10.80
C PRO A 84 -9.64 -0.12 -10.64
N GLY A 85 -9.96 -1.18 -9.88
CA GLY A 85 -8.96 -2.05 -9.26
C GLY A 85 -7.87 -2.53 -10.22
N THR A 86 -6.61 -2.42 -9.79
CA THR A 86 -5.39 -2.85 -10.51
C THR A 86 -5.26 -4.37 -10.74
N LYS A 87 -6.38 -5.11 -10.76
CA LYS A 87 -6.38 -6.56 -10.95
C LYS A 87 -5.95 -7.03 -12.34
N SER A 88 -5.62 -6.13 -13.29
CA SER A 88 -5.37 -6.51 -14.69
C SER A 88 -3.99 -6.15 -15.27
N LEU A 89 -3.01 -5.66 -14.49
CA LEU A 89 -1.69 -5.31 -15.06
C LEU A 89 -0.61 -6.40 -14.89
N THR A 90 -0.79 -7.35 -13.99
CA THR A 90 0.15 -8.48 -13.82
C THR A 90 0.03 -9.54 -14.93
N LYS A 91 -1.08 -9.58 -15.70
CA LYS A 91 -1.25 -10.53 -16.80
C LYS A 91 -0.50 -10.13 -18.09
N PHE A 92 -0.08 -8.87 -18.22
CA PHE A 92 0.56 -8.38 -19.44
C PHE A 92 2.10 -8.30 -19.37
N LYS A 93 2.72 -8.30 -18.18
CA LYS A 93 4.20 -8.32 -18.08
C LYS A 93 4.83 -9.68 -18.42
N SER A 94 4.09 -10.79 -18.37
CA SER A 94 4.60 -12.12 -18.69
C SER A 94 4.64 -12.43 -20.20
N LYS A 95 4.05 -11.59 -21.07
CA LYS A 95 4.13 -11.77 -22.54
C LYS A 95 5.27 -10.99 -23.20
N LYS A 96 5.81 -9.93 -22.58
CA LYS A 96 6.89 -9.13 -23.19
C LYS A 96 8.29 -9.70 -22.96
N LEU A 97 8.46 -10.60 -21.97
CA LEU A 97 9.75 -11.25 -21.69
C LEU A 97 9.99 -12.51 -22.54
N LYS A 98 8.99 -13.05 -23.24
CA LYS A 98 9.14 -14.27 -24.07
C LYS A 98 9.56 -14.02 -25.52
N LYS A 99 9.94 -12.79 -25.90
CA LYS A 99 10.38 -12.49 -27.28
C LYS A 99 11.88 -12.31 -27.47
N ASN A 100 12.70 -12.31 -26.41
CA ASN A 100 14.15 -12.13 -26.53
C ASN A 100 14.94 -13.17 -25.70
N LEU A 101 14.79 -14.45 -26.02
CA LEU A 101 15.71 -15.51 -25.58
C LEU A 101 16.22 -16.25 -26.83
N GLY A 102 17.08 -15.57 -27.58
CA GLY A 102 18.00 -16.18 -28.53
C GLY A 102 19.39 -16.29 -27.87
N ASN A 103 19.86 -17.53 -27.78
CA ASN A 103 21.21 -18.02 -27.48
C ASN A 103 21.88 -17.75 -26.10
N PRO A 104 22.25 -18.81 -25.34
CA PRO A 104 23.09 -18.73 -24.15
C PRO A 104 24.52 -19.18 -24.48
N ASP A 105 25.46 -18.27 -24.68
CA ASP A 105 26.88 -18.63 -24.57
C ASP A 105 27.76 -17.42 -24.18
N LYS A 106 28.28 -17.53 -22.95
CA LYS A 106 29.56 -17.00 -22.46
C LYS A 106 29.67 -15.54 -22.02
N PRO A 107 30.60 -15.30 -21.05
CA PRO A 107 30.41 -14.34 -19.97
C PRO A 107 31.28 -13.10 -20.15
N LEU A 108 31.15 -12.17 -19.20
CA LEU A 108 32.25 -11.58 -18.42
C LEU A 108 32.37 -10.04 -18.43
N LYS A 109 32.52 -9.52 -17.21
CA LYS A 109 33.14 -8.26 -16.75
C LYS A 109 32.39 -6.95 -17.01
N GLU A 110 31.92 -6.28 -15.97
CA GLU A 110 32.62 -5.43 -14.98
C GLU A 110 32.92 -4.00 -15.47
N LYS A 111 32.58 -3.04 -14.60
CA LYS A 111 33.12 -1.67 -14.44
C LYS A 111 32.76 -0.64 -15.53
N ILE A 112 31.90 0.33 -15.23
CA ILE A 112 32.18 1.58 -14.49
C ILE A 112 33.13 2.54 -15.25
N LYS A 113 32.60 3.75 -15.48
CA LYS A 113 33.23 5.10 -15.56
C LYS A 113 33.49 5.77 -16.93
N LYS A 114 32.90 6.98 -16.98
CA LYS A 114 33.36 8.27 -17.55
C LYS A 114 33.05 8.49 -19.04
N LYS A 115 32.17 9.43 -19.42
CA LYS A 115 32.15 10.91 -19.28
C LYS A 115 33.08 11.56 -20.29
N HIS A 116 32.49 12.33 -21.24
CA HIS A 116 33.05 13.41 -22.08
C HIS A 116 34.35 13.07 -22.83
N ARG A 117 34.47 13.26 -24.15
CA ARG A 117 34.06 14.37 -25.00
C ARG A 117 34.28 13.91 -26.45
#